data_AF-A0A2T0PP85-F1
#
_entry.id   AF-A0A2T0PP85-F1
#
_cell.length_a   1.000
_cell.length_b   1.000
_cell.length_c   1.000
_cell.angle_alpha   90.00
_cell.angle_beta   90.00
_cell.angle_gamma   90.00
#
_symmetry.space_group_name_H-M   'P 1'
#
loop_
_entity.id
_entity.type
_entity.pdbx_description
1 polymer ?
#
loop_
_entity_poly.entity_id
_entity_poly.type
_entity_poly.pdbx_seq_one_letter_code
_entity_poly.pdbx_strand_id
1 'polypeptide(L)'
;PQDTPRFEAMLGDGSQWGMNIQYAVQPSPDGLAQAFIIGRDFVGNDPSALILGDNIFYGHDLAKQLERANEKADGATVFAYHVHDPERYGVVEFDRQFRALSIEEKPARPRSNYAVTGLYFYDRQVCDIAADIKPSSRGELEITDVNSRYLANAALNVEIMGRGFAWLDTGTHDSLIEAATFIATLQKRQGLVVACPEEIAYRQQWIDGEQLQALARPLAKNAYGKYLQNLLTDQVAWPSK
;
A
#
# COMPACT_ATOMS: atom_id res chain seq x y z
N PRO A 1 17.03 -8.36 -7.71
CA PRO A 1 18.44 -8.06 -7.30
C PRO A 1 19.03 -6.76 -7.87
N GLN A 2 18.90 -6.50 -9.17
CA GLN A 2 19.61 -5.40 -9.85
C GLN A 2 19.06 -4.00 -9.51
N ASP A 3 17.79 -3.90 -9.14
CA ASP A 3 17.14 -2.60 -8.87
C ASP A 3 17.22 -2.14 -7.42
N THR A 4 17.54 -3.02 -6.46
CA THR A 4 17.66 -2.64 -5.04
C THR A 4 18.63 -1.46 -4.82
N PRO A 5 19.82 -1.42 -5.44
CA PRO A 5 20.70 -0.25 -5.32
C PRO A 5 20.12 1.03 -5.92
N ARG A 6 19.20 0.94 -6.89
CA ARG A 6 18.53 2.11 -7.47
C ARG A 6 17.48 2.68 -6.52
N PHE A 7 16.74 1.81 -5.83
CA PHE A 7 15.83 2.23 -4.76
C PHE A 7 16.61 2.88 -3.61
N GLU A 8 17.72 2.27 -3.19
CA GLU A 8 18.59 2.84 -2.14
C GLU A 8 19.18 4.20 -2.55
N ALA A 9 19.64 4.35 -3.80
CA ALA A 9 20.12 5.64 -4.30
C ALA A 9 19.03 6.71 -4.37
N MET A 10 17.77 6.31 -4.58
CA MET A 10 16.63 7.23 -4.70
C MET A 10 16.07 7.64 -3.33
N LEU A 11 15.99 6.71 -2.39
CA LEU A 11 15.26 6.89 -1.12
C LEU A 11 16.20 7.02 0.09
N GLY A 12 17.47 6.60 -0.03
CA GLY A 12 18.43 6.60 1.08
C GLY A 12 17.98 5.70 2.23
N ASP A 13 18.37 6.03 3.46
CA ASP A 13 17.87 5.35 4.66
C ASP A 13 16.53 5.92 5.18
N GLY A 14 15.95 6.90 4.46
CA GLY A 14 14.72 7.60 4.84
C GLY A 14 14.88 8.63 5.96
N SER A 15 16.06 8.79 6.56
CA SER A 15 16.28 9.73 7.67
C SER A 15 15.97 11.17 7.32
N GLN A 16 16.10 11.54 6.04
CA GLN A 16 15.74 12.86 5.51
C GLN A 16 14.23 13.19 5.68
N TRP A 17 13.40 12.17 5.89
CA TRP A 17 11.95 12.28 6.12
C TRP A 17 11.55 11.81 7.53
N GLY A 18 12.52 11.60 8.44
CA GLY A 18 12.28 11.07 9.77
C GLY A 18 11.86 9.58 9.78
N MET A 19 12.20 8.84 8.72
CA MET A 19 11.89 7.42 8.57
C MET A 19 13.14 6.55 8.73
N ASN A 20 12.94 5.22 8.80
CA ASN A 20 13.99 4.22 8.76
C ASN A 20 13.65 3.19 7.67
N ILE A 21 14.35 3.26 6.54
CA ILE A 21 14.13 2.41 5.36
C ILE A 21 15.28 1.39 5.28
N GLN A 22 14.92 0.12 5.19
CA GLN A 22 15.85 -0.99 4.93
C GLN A 22 15.52 -1.66 3.61
N TYR A 23 16.53 -2.30 3.02
CA TYR A 23 16.45 -2.90 1.70
C TYR A 23 16.72 -4.39 1.78
N ALA A 24 15.89 -5.17 1.09
CA ALA A 24 16.10 -6.59 0.90
C ALA A 24 15.92 -6.95 -0.58
N VAL A 25 16.55 -8.05 -0.99
CA VAL A 25 16.46 -8.55 -2.36
C VAL A 25 15.50 -9.72 -2.41
N GLN A 26 14.50 -9.65 -3.27
CA GLN A 26 13.80 -10.82 -3.78
C GLN A 26 14.62 -11.41 -4.94
N PRO A 27 15.15 -12.65 -4.84
CA PRO A 27 15.99 -13.24 -5.89
C PRO A 27 15.21 -13.57 -7.17
N SER A 28 13.99 -14.09 -7.00
CA SER A 28 13.06 -14.49 -8.05
C SER A 28 11.63 -14.15 -7.63
N PRO A 29 10.72 -13.73 -8.53
CA PRO A 29 9.36 -13.34 -8.21
C PRO A 29 8.47 -14.56 -7.92
N ASP A 30 8.78 -15.31 -6.86
CA ASP A 30 8.15 -16.59 -6.52
C ASP A 30 6.87 -16.41 -5.68
N GLY A 31 6.19 -15.26 -5.80
CA GLY A 31 4.94 -14.95 -5.11
C GLY A 31 5.05 -13.92 -3.99
N LEU A 32 3.92 -13.28 -3.69
CA LEU A 32 3.82 -12.13 -2.77
C LEU A 32 4.09 -12.49 -1.31
N ALA A 33 3.71 -13.70 -0.87
CA ALA A 33 3.93 -14.12 0.52
C ALA A 33 5.43 -14.27 0.86
N GLN A 34 6.31 -14.35 -0.14
CA GLN A 34 7.75 -14.35 0.05
C GLN A 34 8.26 -13.08 0.76
N ALA A 35 7.53 -11.96 0.70
CA ALA A 35 7.85 -10.74 1.43
C ALA A 35 8.02 -10.99 2.94
N PHE A 36 7.18 -11.85 3.54
CA PHE A 36 7.24 -12.19 4.97
C PHE A 36 8.31 -13.24 5.33
N ILE A 37 8.86 -13.92 4.32
CA ILE A 37 10.01 -14.80 4.48
C ILE A 37 11.30 -13.98 4.40
N ILE A 38 11.42 -13.12 3.38
CA ILE A 38 12.56 -12.23 3.17
C ILE A 38 12.68 -11.21 4.30
N GLY A 39 11.55 -10.59 4.68
CA GLY A 39 11.47 -9.56 5.70
C GLY A 39 11.32 -10.09 7.13
N ARG A 40 11.49 -11.39 7.38
CA ARG A 40 11.22 -11.99 8.69
C ARG A 40 11.99 -11.33 9.83
N ASP A 41 13.29 -11.10 9.64
CA ASP A 41 14.13 -10.45 10.65
C ASP A 41 13.81 -8.97 10.82
N PHE A 42 13.34 -8.30 9.74
CA PHE A 42 12.91 -6.91 9.78
C PHE A 42 11.58 -6.75 10.56
N VAL A 43 10.63 -7.66 10.33
CA VAL A 43 9.34 -7.67 11.05
C VAL A 43 9.51 -8.10 12.51
N GLY A 44 10.39 -9.06 12.78
CA GLY A 44 10.64 -9.54 14.14
C GLY A 44 9.37 -10.12 14.79
N ASN A 45 8.97 -9.54 15.92
CA ASN A 45 7.74 -9.90 16.65
C ASN A 45 6.66 -8.81 16.58
N ASP A 46 6.83 -7.84 15.68
CA ASP A 46 5.93 -6.69 15.54
C ASP A 46 4.81 -6.98 14.52
N PRO A 47 3.67 -6.27 14.57
CA PRO A 47 2.70 -6.27 13.48
C PRO A 47 3.33 -5.65 12.22
N SER A 48 2.74 -5.95 11.06
CA SER A 48 3.28 -5.51 9.77
C SER A 48 2.19 -5.11 8.79
N ALA A 49 2.56 -4.26 7.84
CA ALA A 49 1.74 -3.96 6.67
C ALA A 49 2.56 -4.21 5.40
N LEU A 50 1.93 -4.82 4.40
CA LEU A 50 2.49 -5.06 3.07
C LEU A 50 1.72 -4.21 2.06
N ILE A 51 2.44 -3.45 1.24
CA ILE A 51 1.90 -2.73 0.09
C ILE A 51 2.67 -3.11 -1.18
N LEU A 52 1.95 -3.33 -2.28
CA LEU A 52 2.57 -3.58 -3.58
C LEU A 52 3.07 -2.26 -4.18
N GLY A 53 4.31 -2.25 -4.67
CA GLY A 53 4.99 -1.01 -5.10
C GLY A 53 4.40 -0.32 -6.33
N ASP A 54 3.49 -0.97 -7.04
CA ASP A 54 2.80 -0.49 -8.25
C ASP A 54 1.32 -0.10 -8.01
N ASN A 55 0.86 -0.19 -6.76
CA ASN A 55 -0.50 0.11 -6.35
C ASN A 55 -0.63 1.56 -5.87
N ILE A 56 -1.59 2.29 -6.45
CA ILE A 56 -1.89 3.68 -6.11
C ILE A 56 -3.26 3.74 -5.45
N PHE A 57 -3.31 4.34 -4.26
CA PHE A 57 -4.53 4.57 -3.50
C PHE A 57 -4.79 6.07 -3.36
N TYR A 58 -6.00 6.50 -3.67
CA TYR A 58 -6.44 7.89 -3.50
C TYR A 58 -7.89 7.93 -3.02
N GLY A 59 -8.20 8.80 -2.08
CA GLY A 59 -9.59 9.04 -1.70
C GLY A 59 -9.72 9.83 -0.40
N HIS A 60 -10.92 10.35 -0.19
CA HIS A 60 -11.26 11.03 1.07
C HIS A 60 -11.22 10.01 2.22
N ASP A 61 -10.68 10.44 3.37
CA ASP A 61 -10.56 9.61 4.59
C ASP A 61 -9.76 8.30 4.44
N LEU A 62 -8.93 8.17 3.40
CA LEU A 62 -8.01 7.02 3.24
C LEU A 62 -7.14 6.83 4.49
N ALA A 63 -6.50 7.91 4.96
CA ALA A 63 -5.65 7.86 6.16
C ALA A 63 -6.40 7.31 7.39
N LYS A 64 -7.62 7.79 7.64
CA LYS A 64 -8.46 7.28 8.75
C LYS A 64 -8.81 5.81 8.59
N GLN A 65 -8.98 5.34 7.36
CA GLN A 65 -9.23 3.92 7.10
C GLN A 65 -7.99 3.07 7.41
N LEU A 66 -6.81 3.54 7.03
CA LEU A 66 -5.55 2.85 7.33
C LEU A 66 -5.23 2.86 8.83
N GLU A 67 -5.50 3.97 9.52
CA GLU A 67 -5.35 4.08 10.99
C GLU A 67 -6.22 3.04 11.71
N ARG A 68 -7.49 2.89 11.33
CA ARG A 68 -8.38 1.87 11.91
C ARG A 68 -7.91 0.44 11.67
N ALA A 69 -7.36 0.16 10.48
CA ALA A 69 -6.78 -1.15 10.19
C ALA A 69 -5.53 -1.40 11.06
N ASN A 70 -4.70 -0.38 11.27
CA ASN A 70 -3.50 -0.43 12.10
C ASN A 70 -3.81 -0.58 13.60
N GLU A 71 -4.94 -0.07 14.09
CA GLU A 71 -5.39 -0.23 15.48
C GLU A 71 -5.76 -1.68 15.85
N LYS A 72 -5.94 -2.57 14.86
CA LYS A 72 -6.25 -3.99 15.09
C LYS A 72 -4.98 -4.75 15.45
N ALA A 73 -4.83 -5.04 16.75
CA ALA A 73 -3.65 -5.74 17.27
C ALA A 73 -3.56 -7.22 16.87
N ASP A 74 -4.69 -7.89 16.64
CA ASP A 74 -4.77 -9.31 16.32
C ASP A 74 -5.52 -9.54 15.00
N GLY A 75 -5.08 -10.55 14.25
CA GLY A 75 -5.63 -10.95 12.97
C GLY A 75 -5.00 -10.24 11.77
N ALA A 76 -5.75 -10.23 10.68
CA ALA A 76 -5.38 -9.60 9.43
C ALA A 76 -6.48 -8.66 8.95
N THR A 77 -6.12 -7.54 8.33
CA THR A 77 -7.05 -6.67 7.62
C THR A 77 -6.63 -6.54 6.16
N VAL A 78 -7.57 -6.79 5.26
CA VAL A 78 -7.41 -6.56 3.82
C VAL A 78 -8.52 -5.66 3.30
N PHE A 79 -8.28 -4.99 2.18
CA PHE A 79 -9.26 -4.10 1.57
C PHE A 79 -9.86 -4.73 0.32
N ALA A 80 -11.18 -4.70 0.22
CA ALA A 80 -11.94 -5.18 -0.92
C ALA A 80 -12.50 -4.01 -1.73
N TYR A 81 -12.25 -4.01 -3.04
CA TYR A 81 -12.66 -2.97 -3.97
C TYR A 81 -13.43 -3.57 -5.14
N HIS A 82 -14.52 -2.93 -5.54
CA HIS A 82 -15.32 -3.40 -6.66
C HIS A 82 -14.61 -3.08 -7.99
N VAL A 83 -14.27 -4.10 -8.77
CA VAL A 83 -13.58 -3.98 -10.07
C VAL A 83 -14.44 -4.47 -11.22
N HIS A 84 -14.02 -4.16 -12.46
CA HIS A 84 -14.66 -4.69 -13.66
C HIS A 84 -14.22 -6.13 -13.97
N ASP A 85 -12.93 -6.43 -13.79
CA ASP A 85 -12.28 -7.70 -14.19
C ASP A 85 -11.72 -8.44 -12.95
N PRO A 86 -12.59 -8.97 -12.06
CA PRO A 86 -12.16 -9.57 -10.78
C PRO A 86 -11.26 -10.80 -10.93
N GLU A 87 -11.33 -11.53 -12.05
CA GLU A 87 -10.51 -12.72 -12.33
C GLU A 87 -9.01 -12.45 -12.39
N ARG A 88 -8.59 -11.18 -12.48
CA ARG A 88 -7.18 -10.77 -12.45
C ARG A 88 -6.57 -10.76 -11.06
N TYR A 89 -7.38 -10.84 -10.00
CA TYR A 89 -6.97 -10.60 -8.61
C TYR A 89 -7.43 -11.73 -7.68
N GLY A 90 -7.07 -11.66 -6.39
CA GLY A 90 -7.72 -12.41 -5.33
C GLY A 90 -9.15 -11.89 -5.12
N VAL A 91 -10.16 -12.75 -5.24
CA VAL A 91 -11.58 -12.37 -5.16
C VAL A 91 -12.17 -12.82 -3.84
N VAL A 92 -12.85 -11.91 -3.14
CA VAL A 92 -13.55 -12.22 -1.89
C VAL A 92 -15.06 -12.40 -2.14
N GLU A 93 -15.62 -13.51 -1.69
CA GLU A 93 -17.06 -13.75 -1.65
C GLU A 93 -17.64 -13.21 -0.33
N PHE A 94 -18.83 -12.60 -0.38
CA PHE A 94 -19.52 -12.09 0.80
C PHE A 94 -20.89 -12.74 1.01
N ASP A 95 -21.32 -12.85 2.26
CA ASP A 95 -22.71 -13.17 2.60
C ASP A 95 -23.63 -11.95 2.46
N ARG A 96 -24.92 -12.14 2.77
CA ARG A 96 -25.93 -11.06 2.73
C ARG A 96 -25.70 -9.94 3.75
N GLN A 97 -24.88 -10.18 4.77
CA GLN A 97 -24.47 -9.21 5.78
C GLN A 97 -23.10 -8.60 5.48
N PHE A 98 -22.55 -8.84 4.27
CA PHE A 98 -21.24 -8.36 3.85
C PHE A 98 -20.07 -8.91 4.69
N ARG A 99 -20.21 -10.11 5.25
CA ARG A 99 -19.10 -10.84 5.88
C ARG A 99 -18.40 -11.72 4.86
N ALA A 100 -17.08 -11.74 4.87
CA ALA A 100 -16.29 -12.56 3.96
C ALA A 100 -16.53 -14.06 4.20
N LEU A 101 -16.82 -14.80 3.13
CA LEU A 101 -17.09 -16.25 3.14
C LEU A 101 -15.91 -17.05 2.61
N SER A 102 -15.32 -16.59 1.51
CA SER A 102 -14.16 -17.24 0.88
C SER A 102 -13.31 -16.21 0.17
N ILE A 103 -12.05 -16.56 -0.05
CA ILE A 103 -11.14 -15.83 -0.93
C ILE A 103 -10.52 -16.82 -1.92
N GLU A 104 -10.45 -16.46 -3.20
CA GLU A 104 -9.89 -17.31 -4.25
C GLU A 104 -8.94 -16.50 -5.13
N GLU A 105 -7.76 -17.02 -5.42
CA GLU A 105 -6.76 -16.36 -6.28
C GLU A 105 -7.10 -16.55 -7.75
N LYS A 106 -7.30 -15.44 -8.48
CA LYS A 106 -7.55 -15.40 -9.93
C LYS A 106 -8.55 -16.46 -10.41
N PRO A 107 -9.78 -16.50 -9.86
CA PRO A 107 -10.74 -17.54 -10.17
C PRO A 107 -11.23 -17.40 -11.62
N ALA A 108 -11.29 -18.51 -12.35
CA ALA A 108 -11.84 -18.54 -13.70
C ALA A 108 -13.35 -18.19 -13.76
N ARG A 109 -14.05 -18.34 -12.63
CA ARG A 109 -15.45 -17.94 -12.45
C ARG A 109 -15.59 -17.19 -11.12
N PRO A 110 -15.30 -15.89 -11.10
CA PRO A 110 -15.38 -15.07 -9.89
C PRO A 110 -16.77 -15.14 -9.24
N ARG A 111 -16.80 -15.29 -7.91
CA ARG A 111 -18.04 -15.35 -7.13
C ARG A 111 -18.57 -13.98 -6.70
N SER A 112 -17.76 -12.94 -6.90
CA SER A 112 -18.12 -11.55 -6.69
C SER A 112 -17.26 -10.67 -7.60
N ASN A 113 -17.57 -9.37 -7.63
CA ASN A 113 -16.74 -8.36 -8.29
C ASN A 113 -15.78 -7.65 -7.34
N TYR A 114 -15.58 -8.18 -6.13
CA TYR A 114 -14.71 -7.57 -5.13
C TYR A 114 -13.33 -8.21 -5.15
N ALA A 115 -12.37 -7.46 -5.66
CA ALA A 115 -10.95 -7.81 -5.61
C ALA A 115 -10.34 -7.36 -4.29
N VAL A 116 -9.46 -8.18 -3.74
CA VAL A 116 -8.56 -7.81 -2.65
C VAL A 116 -7.45 -6.95 -3.24
N THR A 117 -7.33 -5.73 -2.73
CA THR A 117 -6.33 -4.76 -3.20
C THR A 117 -4.92 -5.14 -2.74
N GLY A 118 -3.88 -4.51 -3.32
CA GLY A 118 -2.48 -4.73 -2.95
C GLY A 118 -2.03 -4.08 -1.64
N LEU A 119 -2.89 -4.03 -0.62
CA LEU A 119 -2.59 -3.49 0.72
C LEU A 119 -3.14 -4.42 1.81
N TYR A 120 -2.26 -4.83 2.71
CA TYR A 120 -2.53 -5.87 3.70
C TYR A 120 -1.95 -5.46 5.06
N PHE A 121 -2.69 -5.66 6.13
CA PHE A 121 -2.24 -5.51 7.51
C PHE A 121 -2.30 -6.86 8.20
N TYR A 122 -1.26 -7.20 8.95
CA TYR A 122 -1.17 -8.47 9.66
C TYR A 122 -0.58 -8.31 11.05
N ASP A 123 -1.03 -9.17 11.96
CA ASP A 123 -0.39 -9.39 13.24
C ASP A 123 0.94 -10.17 13.10
N ARG A 124 1.55 -10.45 14.25
CA ARG A 124 2.82 -11.19 14.41
C ARG A 124 2.85 -12.61 13.83
N GLN A 125 1.70 -13.21 13.51
CA GLN A 125 1.63 -14.61 13.03
C GLN A 125 1.99 -14.73 11.55
N VAL A 126 2.00 -13.63 10.80
CA VAL A 126 2.12 -13.66 9.33
C VAL A 126 3.41 -14.30 8.83
N CYS A 127 4.54 -14.08 9.51
CA CYS A 127 5.82 -14.68 9.10
C CYS A 127 5.83 -16.20 9.23
N ASP A 128 5.18 -16.74 10.26
CA ASP A 128 5.05 -18.19 10.44
C ASP A 128 4.04 -18.78 9.44
N ILE A 129 2.90 -18.11 9.26
CA ILE A 129 1.89 -18.52 8.27
C ILE A 129 2.51 -18.54 6.86
N ALA A 130 3.24 -17.49 6.47
CA ALA A 130 3.88 -17.38 5.16
C ALA A 130 4.95 -18.45 4.94
N ALA A 131 5.72 -18.81 5.97
CA ALA A 131 6.73 -19.87 5.88
C ALA A 131 6.11 -21.27 5.64
N ASP A 132 4.88 -21.48 6.08
CA ASP A 132 4.15 -22.75 5.91
C ASP A 132 3.43 -22.87 4.56
N ILE A 133 3.23 -21.76 3.84
CA ILE A 133 2.57 -21.76 2.52
C ILE A 133 3.41 -22.57 1.52
N LYS A 134 2.71 -23.35 0.69
CA LYS A 134 3.31 -24.12 -0.40
C LYS A 134 3.06 -23.41 -1.73
N PRO A 135 3.97 -23.55 -2.71
CA PRO A 135 3.74 -22.98 -4.03
C PRO A 135 2.42 -23.45 -4.64
N SER A 136 1.68 -22.52 -5.24
CA SER A 136 0.43 -22.80 -5.95
C SER A 136 0.68 -23.60 -7.23
N SER A 137 -0.39 -23.92 -7.96
CA SER A 137 -0.28 -24.50 -9.31
C SER A 137 0.47 -23.60 -10.31
N ARG A 138 0.61 -22.31 -9.98
CA ARG A 138 1.41 -21.32 -10.75
C ARG A 138 2.87 -21.27 -10.30
N GLY A 139 3.23 -21.99 -9.24
CA GLY A 139 4.58 -21.98 -8.65
C GLY A 139 4.84 -20.77 -7.75
N GLU A 140 3.81 -20.01 -7.37
CA GLU A 140 3.92 -18.80 -6.55
C GLU A 140 3.47 -19.07 -5.10
N LEU A 141 4.10 -18.42 -4.12
CA LEU A 141 3.65 -18.32 -2.74
C LEU A 141 2.56 -17.24 -2.63
N GLU A 142 1.31 -17.67 -2.67
CA GLU A 142 0.17 -16.77 -2.82
C GLU A 142 -0.16 -16.04 -1.50
N ILE A 143 -0.31 -14.72 -1.57
CA ILE A 143 -0.83 -13.95 -0.42
C ILE A 143 -2.29 -14.31 -0.11
N THR A 144 -3.03 -14.76 -1.12
CA THR A 144 -4.40 -15.26 -0.96
C THR A 144 -4.45 -16.51 -0.07
N ASP A 145 -3.42 -17.36 -0.07
CA ASP A 145 -3.34 -18.52 0.84
C ASP A 145 -3.07 -18.08 2.28
N VAL A 146 -2.24 -17.04 2.48
CA VAL A 146 -2.04 -16.40 3.79
C VAL A 146 -3.37 -15.83 4.30
N ASN A 147 -4.08 -15.06 3.47
CA ASN A 147 -5.39 -14.49 3.80
C ASN A 147 -6.43 -15.58 4.12
N SER A 148 -6.42 -16.68 3.36
CA SER A 148 -7.30 -17.83 3.59
C SER A 148 -7.07 -18.48 4.95
N ARG A 149 -5.82 -18.51 5.44
CA ARG A 149 -5.51 -19.03 6.78
C ARG A 149 -6.15 -18.16 7.87
N TYR A 150 -6.01 -16.84 7.77
CA TYR A 150 -6.69 -15.92 8.70
C TYR A 150 -8.21 -16.05 8.61
N LEU A 151 -8.76 -16.19 7.40
CA LEU A 151 -10.19 -16.36 7.19
C LEU A 151 -10.72 -17.63 7.84
N ALA A 152 -10.03 -18.76 7.67
CA ALA A 152 -10.39 -20.04 8.29
C ALA A 152 -10.38 -19.99 9.82
N ASN A 153 -9.53 -19.13 10.39
CA ASN A 153 -9.44 -18.89 11.82
C ASN A 153 -10.38 -17.79 12.33
N ALA A 154 -11.30 -17.29 11.49
CA ALA A 154 -12.17 -16.15 11.79
C ALA A 154 -11.42 -14.89 12.25
N ALA A 155 -10.18 -14.72 11.75
CA ALA A 155 -9.25 -13.65 12.09
C ALA A 155 -8.93 -12.75 10.89
N LEU A 156 -9.63 -12.90 9.75
CA LEU A 156 -9.54 -11.99 8.61
C LEU A 156 -10.68 -10.97 8.66
N ASN A 157 -10.31 -9.71 8.82
CA ASN A 157 -11.17 -8.56 8.62
C ASN A 157 -11.07 -8.09 7.17
N VAL A 158 -12.21 -7.86 6.53
CA VAL A 158 -12.26 -7.35 5.15
C VAL A 158 -12.95 -6.00 5.15
N GLU A 159 -12.19 -4.94 4.92
CA GLU A 159 -12.73 -3.59 4.83
C GLU A 159 -13.12 -3.24 3.39
N ILE A 160 -14.32 -2.69 3.21
CA ILE A 160 -14.76 -2.24 1.89
C ILE A 160 -14.14 -0.88 1.57
N MET A 161 -13.36 -0.83 0.50
CA MET A 161 -12.93 0.42 -0.11
C MET A 161 -14.02 0.85 -1.10
N GLY A 162 -14.86 1.77 -0.66
CA GLY A 162 -16.04 2.22 -1.43
C GLY A 162 -15.68 2.90 -2.75
N ARG A 163 -16.67 3.03 -3.65
CA ARG A 163 -16.52 3.63 -4.98
C ARG A 163 -16.06 5.11 -5.04
N GLY A 164 -15.91 5.77 -3.89
CA GLY A 164 -15.36 7.13 -3.77
C GLY A 164 -13.82 7.15 -3.66
N PHE A 165 -13.21 5.99 -3.42
CA PHE A 165 -11.77 5.81 -3.57
C PHE A 165 -11.43 5.49 -5.03
N ALA A 166 -10.18 5.76 -5.39
CA ALA A 166 -9.53 5.22 -6.55
C ALA A 166 -8.42 4.29 -6.08
N TRP A 167 -8.52 3.02 -6.48
CA TRP A 167 -7.43 2.06 -6.44
C TRP A 167 -7.03 1.78 -7.89
N LEU A 168 -5.75 2.04 -8.21
CA LEU A 168 -5.20 1.93 -9.56
C LEU A 168 -3.94 1.07 -9.50
N ASP A 169 -3.85 0.04 -10.33
CA ASP A 169 -2.63 -0.72 -10.57
C ASP A 169 -1.97 -0.29 -11.87
N THR A 170 -0.64 -0.21 -11.88
CA THR A 170 0.14 0.20 -13.06
C THR A 170 0.68 -1.00 -13.85
N GLY A 171 -0.05 -2.13 -13.83
CA GLY A 171 0.36 -3.40 -14.42
C GLY A 171 0.32 -3.46 -15.95
N THR A 172 -0.35 -2.52 -16.63
CA THR A 172 -0.36 -2.43 -18.10
C THR A 172 0.04 -1.02 -18.57
N HIS A 173 0.44 -0.91 -19.84
CA HIS A 173 0.76 0.40 -20.42
C HIS A 173 -0.44 1.36 -20.38
N ASP A 174 -1.65 0.85 -20.66
CA ASP A 174 -2.87 1.63 -20.62
C ASP A 174 -3.20 2.07 -19.18
N SER A 175 -3.13 1.15 -18.21
CA SER A 175 -3.43 1.48 -16.81
C SER A 175 -2.44 2.47 -16.21
N LEU A 176 -1.17 2.42 -16.62
CA LEU A 176 -0.16 3.42 -16.25
C LEU A 176 -0.51 4.84 -16.78
N ILE A 177 -0.97 4.93 -18.04
CA ILE A 177 -1.37 6.22 -18.64
C ILE A 177 -2.62 6.78 -17.95
N GLU A 178 -3.59 5.92 -17.65
CA GLU A 178 -4.80 6.29 -16.92
C GLU A 178 -4.46 6.81 -15.52
N ALA A 179 -3.59 6.11 -14.78
CA ALA A 179 -3.14 6.54 -13.47
C ALA A 179 -2.40 7.88 -13.51
N ALA A 180 -1.49 8.06 -14.46
CA ALA A 180 -0.79 9.33 -14.65
C ALA A 180 -1.76 10.49 -14.97
N THR A 181 -2.75 10.24 -15.82
CA THR A 181 -3.77 11.24 -16.20
C THR A 181 -4.67 11.59 -15.02
N PHE A 182 -5.05 10.61 -14.21
CA PHE A 182 -5.84 10.80 -12.99
C PHE A 182 -5.11 11.71 -12.00
N ILE A 183 -3.85 11.39 -11.67
CA ILE A 183 -3.03 12.19 -10.75
C ILE A 183 -2.79 13.60 -11.32
N ALA A 184 -2.45 13.72 -12.60
CA ALA A 184 -2.23 15.03 -13.23
C ALA A 184 -3.46 15.93 -13.16
N THR A 185 -4.66 15.36 -13.37
CA THR A 185 -5.93 16.10 -13.30
C THR A 185 -6.19 16.64 -11.90
N LEU A 186 -5.97 15.83 -10.86
CA LEU A 186 -6.12 16.22 -9.46
C LEU A 186 -5.16 17.34 -9.08
N GLN A 187 -3.86 17.14 -9.32
CA GLN A 187 -2.83 18.10 -8.94
C GLN A 187 -2.99 19.43 -9.66
N LYS A 188 -3.34 19.40 -10.95
CA LYS A 188 -3.61 20.63 -11.73
C LYS A 188 -4.81 21.40 -11.19
N ARG A 189 -5.84 20.69 -10.72
CA ARG A 189 -7.07 21.32 -10.20
C ARG A 189 -6.87 21.90 -8.80
N GLN A 190 -6.09 21.22 -7.95
CA GLN A 190 -5.97 21.56 -6.53
C GLN A 190 -4.75 22.43 -6.22
N GLY A 191 -3.69 22.36 -7.03
CA GLY A 191 -2.39 22.94 -6.68
C GLY A 191 -1.67 22.18 -5.55
N LEU A 192 -2.16 20.99 -5.20
CA LEU A 192 -1.58 20.08 -4.20
C LEU A 192 -0.94 18.88 -4.90
N VAL A 193 0.08 18.29 -4.28
CA VAL A 193 0.79 17.12 -4.81
C VAL A 193 0.31 15.86 -4.10
N VAL A 194 -0.07 14.84 -4.87
CA VAL A 194 -0.47 13.54 -4.32
C VAL A 194 0.79 12.73 -4.00
N ALA A 195 0.82 12.11 -2.81
CA ALA A 195 1.92 11.25 -2.35
C ALA A 195 3.30 11.94 -2.31
N CYS A 196 3.37 13.18 -1.82
CA CYS A 196 4.62 13.91 -1.54
C CYS A 196 5.18 13.48 -0.16
N PRO A 197 6.29 12.72 -0.08
CA PRO A 197 6.82 12.23 1.20
C PRO A 197 7.27 13.36 2.14
N GLU A 198 7.86 14.43 1.61
CA GLU A 198 8.30 15.57 2.40
C GLU A 198 7.11 16.30 3.05
N GLU A 199 6.00 16.45 2.32
CA GLU A 199 4.78 17.02 2.86
C GLU A 199 4.19 16.13 3.95
N ILE A 200 4.08 14.82 3.71
CA ILE A 200 3.55 13.87 4.69
C ILE A 200 4.41 13.90 5.96
N ALA A 201 5.74 13.81 5.83
CA ALA A 201 6.67 13.84 6.96
C ALA A 201 6.57 15.14 7.76
N TYR A 202 6.49 16.29 7.08
CA TYR A 202 6.34 17.59 7.74
C TYR A 202 5.02 17.70 8.50
N ARG A 203 3.91 17.26 7.88
CA ARG A 203 2.57 17.34 8.50
C ARG A 203 2.36 16.33 9.62
N GLN A 204 3.05 15.20 9.57
CA GLN A 204 3.12 14.22 10.66
C GLN A 204 4.16 14.61 11.74
N GLN A 205 4.84 15.76 11.57
CA GLN A 205 5.85 16.26 12.50
C GLN A 205 7.05 15.31 12.68
N TRP A 206 7.34 14.48 11.68
CA TRP A 206 8.55 13.66 11.64
C TRP A 206 9.78 14.52 11.29
N ILE A 207 9.55 15.61 10.56
CA ILE A 207 10.54 16.65 10.27
C ILE A 207 9.97 18.03 10.60
N ASP A 208 10.84 18.97 10.94
CA ASP A 208 10.49 20.37 11.17
C ASP A 208 10.56 21.22 9.89
N GLY A 209 10.25 22.51 10.04
CA GLY A 209 10.26 23.46 8.93
C GLY A 209 11.66 23.76 8.37
N GLU A 210 12.70 23.69 9.19
CA GLU A 210 14.09 23.90 8.73
C GLU A 210 14.55 22.71 7.88
N GLN A 211 14.23 21.49 8.31
CA GLN A 211 14.46 20.26 7.56
C GLN A 211 13.69 20.27 6.22
N LEU A 212 12.40 20.63 6.22
CA LEU A 212 11.63 20.77 4.98
C LEU A 212 12.25 21.82 4.03
N GLN A 213 12.68 22.97 4.57
CA GLN A 213 13.34 24.00 3.76
C GLN A 213 14.65 23.50 3.15
N ALA A 214 15.43 22.71 3.89
CA ALA A 214 16.66 22.10 3.40
C ALA A 214 16.39 21.15 2.23
N LEU A 215 15.34 20.32 2.31
CA LEU A 215 14.90 19.43 1.21
C LEU A 215 14.42 20.19 -0.02
N ALA A 216 13.74 21.32 0.18
CA ALA A 216 13.21 22.14 -0.92
C ALA A 216 14.30 22.89 -1.70
N ARG A 217 15.40 23.28 -1.04
CA ARG A 217 16.49 24.09 -1.63
C ARG A 217 17.09 23.51 -2.92
N PRO A 218 17.51 22.23 -3.00
CA PRO A 218 18.06 21.67 -4.25
C PRO A 218 17.04 21.61 -5.40
N LEU A 219 15.74 21.56 -5.09
CA LEU A 219 14.65 21.42 -6.06
C LEU A 219 14.01 22.77 -6.45
N ALA A 220 14.44 23.87 -5.86
CA ALA A 220 13.80 25.20 -5.95
C ALA A 220 13.57 25.72 -7.39
N LYS A 221 14.31 25.21 -8.37
CA LYS A 221 14.19 25.61 -9.78
C LYS A 221 13.01 24.96 -10.51
N ASN A 222 12.38 23.93 -9.95
CA ASN A 222 11.25 23.22 -10.56
C ASN A 222 9.95 23.43 -9.74
N ALA A 223 8.82 22.92 -10.26
CA ALA A 223 7.53 23.07 -9.63
C ALA A 223 7.43 22.34 -8.28
N TYR A 224 8.12 21.20 -8.11
CA TYR A 224 8.13 20.43 -6.88
C TYR A 224 8.83 21.17 -5.74
N GLY A 225 10.03 21.74 -5.98
CA GLY A 225 10.71 22.53 -4.96
C GLY A 225 9.96 23.80 -4.58
N LYS A 226 9.27 24.44 -5.53
CA LYS A 226 8.36 25.57 -5.23
C LYS A 226 7.18 25.14 -4.38
N TYR A 227 6.60 23.98 -4.66
CA TYR A 227 5.55 23.40 -3.84
C TYR A 227 6.01 23.21 -2.39
N LEU A 228 7.16 22.56 -2.18
CA LEU A 228 7.72 22.35 -0.84
C LEU A 228 7.99 23.65 -0.07
N GLN A 229 8.44 24.70 -0.75
CA GLN A 229 8.64 26.02 -0.12
C GLN A 229 7.32 26.65 0.34
N ASN A 230 6.27 26.51 -0.47
CA ASN A 230 4.97 27.08 -0.16
C ASN A 230 4.28 26.36 1.02
N LEU A 231 4.61 25.10 1.30
CA LEU A 231 4.07 24.37 2.47
C LEU A 231 4.36 25.07 3.81
N LEU A 232 5.43 25.86 3.89
CA LEU A 232 5.81 26.61 5.10
C LEU A 232 4.94 27.86 5.32
N THR A 233 4.26 28.35 4.28
CA THR A 233 3.45 29.58 4.33
C THR A 233 1.96 29.32 4.12
N ASP A 234 1.61 28.26 3.40
CA ASP A 234 0.23 27.98 2.99
C ASP A 234 -0.52 27.21 4.06
N GLN A 235 -1.62 27.78 4.55
CA GLN A 235 -2.56 27.09 5.42
C GLN A 235 -3.47 26.17 4.59
N VAL A 236 -3.04 24.92 4.42
CA VAL A 236 -3.90 23.85 3.88
C VAL A 236 -4.60 23.16 5.03
N ALA A 237 -5.92 22.98 4.93
CA ALA A 237 -6.66 22.16 5.87
C ALA A 237 -6.17 20.71 5.77
N TRP A 238 -5.40 20.27 6.76
CA TRP A 238 -4.92 18.90 6.85
C TRP A 238 -5.70 18.17 7.96
N PRO A 239 -6.05 16.88 7.77
CA PRO A 239 -6.91 16.16 8.71
C PRO A 239 -6.33 15.94 10.11
N SER A 240 -5.08 16.34 10.40
CA SER A 240 -4.53 16.30 11.76
C SER A 240 -4.97 17.51 12.59
N LYS A 241 -6.30 17.62 12.79
CA LYS A 241 -6.98 18.24 13.94
C LYS A 241 -8.50 18.10 13.80
#